data_AF-A0AAV6LH72-F1
#
_entry.id   AF-A0AAV6LH72-F1
#
_cell.length_a   1.000
_cell.length_b   1.000
_cell.length_c   1.000
_cell.angle_alpha   90.00
_cell.angle_beta   90.00
_cell.angle_gamma   90.00
#
_symmetry.space_group_name_H-M   'P 1'
#
loop_
_entity.id
_entity.type
_entity.pdbx_description
1 polymer ?
#
loop_
_entity_poly.entity_id
_entity_poly.type
_entity_poly.pdbx_seq_one_letter_code
_entity_poly.pdbx_strand_id
1 'polypeptide(L)'
;MGSEQERELYFVFMNYDPEYDRLRSKRTKRGGHGNELDLYLSRKHDELLATTLEPGSYNKTLSLVIVDGFAVQITDDQVLYLIVRVIRMINACVIVCRGEISSGSVDLEVWNNM
;
A
#
# COMPACT_ATOMS: atom_id res chain seq x y z
N MET A 1 -6.47 29.85 -11.10
CA MET A 1 -7.14 28.56 -11.37
C MET A 1 -6.29 27.52 -10.68
N GLY A 2 -6.80 26.97 -9.57
CA GLY A 2 -6.02 26.10 -8.68
C GLY A 2 -5.68 24.81 -9.41
N SER A 3 -4.42 24.40 -9.31
CA SER A 3 -3.98 23.05 -9.66
C SER A 3 -4.84 22.07 -8.88
N GLU A 4 -5.76 21.37 -9.55
CA GLU A 4 -6.26 20.10 -9.01
C GLU A 4 -5.02 19.26 -8.77
N GLN A 5 -4.74 18.93 -7.51
CA GLN A 5 -3.66 18.02 -7.18
C GLN A 5 -3.99 16.70 -7.87
N GLU A 6 -3.22 16.37 -8.90
CA GLU A 6 -3.46 15.19 -9.71
C GLU A 6 -3.29 13.96 -8.81
N ARG A 7 -4.27 13.06 -8.86
CA ARG A 7 -4.21 11.81 -8.09
C ARG A 7 -3.40 10.82 -8.88
N GLU A 8 -2.28 10.40 -8.32
CA GLU A 8 -1.35 9.49 -8.96
C GLU A 8 -1.36 8.14 -8.28
N LEU A 9 -0.89 7.11 -8.99
CA LEU A 9 -0.84 5.76 -8.47
C LEU A 9 0.45 5.56 -7.66
N TYR A 10 0.28 5.28 -6.38
CA TYR A 10 1.38 4.95 -5.49
C TYR A 10 1.32 3.50 -5.04
N PHE A 11 2.49 2.86 -4.97
CA PHE A 11 2.67 1.54 -4.40
C PHE A 11 3.27 1.67 -3.01
N VAL A 12 2.58 1.12 -2.01
CA VAL A 12 2.94 1.19 -0.60
C VAL A 12 3.35 -0.22 -0.15
N PHE A 13 4.59 -0.37 0.29
CA PHE A 13 5.10 -1.62 0.86
C PHE A 13 5.24 -1.48 2.38
N MET A 14 4.75 -2.47 3.11
CA MET A 14 4.76 -2.50 4.56
C MET A 14 5.86 -3.44 5.10
N ASN A 15 6.22 -3.20 6.36
CA ASN A 15 7.21 -4.00 7.07
C ASN A 15 6.75 -5.45 7.28
N TYR A 16 7.72 -6.27 7.70
CA TYR A 16 7.52 -7.66 8.08
C TYR A 16 6.33 -7.85 9.04
N ASP A 17 5.41 -8.71 8.64
CA ASP A 17 4.27 -9.12 9.45
C ASP A 17 4.30 -10.65 9.64
N PRO A 18 4.45 -11.13 10.90
CA PRO A 18 4.52 -12.56 11.17
C PRO A 18 3.22 -13.30 10.79
N GLU A 19 2.07 -12.61 10.80
CA GLU A 19 0.79 -13.20 10.44
C GLU A 19 0.67 -13.36 8.91
N TYR A 20 1.15 -12.37 8.15
CA TYR A 20 1.33 -12.50 6.70
C TYR A 20 2.19 -13.73 6.37
N ASP A 21 3.34 -13.89 7.03
CA ASP A 21 4.26 -15.00 6.81
C ASP A 21 3.64 -16.37 7.16
N ARG A 22 2.87 -16.42 8.25
CA ARG A 22 2.12 -17.61 8.66
C ARG A 22 1.08 -18.01 7.62
N LEU A 23 0.29 -17.05 7.14
CA LEU A 23 -0.77 -17.27 6.15
C LEU A 23 -0.18 -17.62 4.77
N ARG A 24 0.90 -16.95 4.36
CA ARG A 24 1.65 -17.24 3.13
C ARG A 24 2.22 -18.66 3.14
N SER A 25 2.79 -19.09 4.27
CA SER A 25 3.32 -20.44 4.46
C SER A 25 2.25 -21.54 4.43
N LYS A 26 1.00 -21.22 4.78
CA LYS A 26 -0.14 -22.14 4.63
C LYS A 26 -0.61 -22.24 3.18
N ARG A 27 -0.61 -21.12 2.44
CA ARG A 27 -0.98 -21.07 1.02
C ARG A 27 -0.09 -21.96 0.16
N THR A 28 1.21 -22.02 0.44
CA THR A 28 2.15 -22.88 -0.29
C THR A 28 2.01 -24.36 0.02
N LYS A 29 1.42 -24.72 1.18
CA LYS A 29 1.31 -26.11 1.66
C LYS A 29 -0.02 -26.81 1.34
N ARG A 30 -1.10 -26.07 1.05
CA ARG A 30 -2.42 -26.64 0.74
C ARG A 30 -3.12 -25.83 -0.35
N GLY A 31 -3.45 -26.46 -1.47
CA GLY A 31 -4.13 -25.85 -2.63
C GLY A 31 -5.60 -25.46 -2.39
N GLY A 32 -5.97 -24.87 -1.25
CA GLY A 32 -7.38 -24.64 -0.90
C GLY A 32 -7.72 -23.44 -0.02
N HIS A 33 -6.80 -22.53 0.32
CA HIS A 33 -7.12 -21.37 1.20
C HIS A 33 -6.59 -20.03 0.64
N GLY A 34 -6.51 -19.90 -0.70
CA GLY A 34 -6.00 -18.69 -1.35
C GLY A 34 -6.66 -17.39 -0.88
N ASN A 35 -7.92 -17.46 -0.45
CA ASN A 35 -8.70 -16.28 -0.07
C ASN A 35 -8.41 -15.75 1.36
N GLU A 36 -7.89 -16.57 2.30
CA GLU A 36 -7.68 -16.10 3.69
C GLU A 36 -6.58 -15.03 3.76
N LEU A 37 -5.49 -15.25 3.03
CA LEU A 37 -4.40 -14.27 2.91
C LEU A 37 -4.87 -13.00 2.19
N ASP A 38 -5.61 -13.15 1.09
CA ASP A 38 -6.11 -12.04 0.29
C ASP A 38 -7.07 -11.16 1.11
N LEU A 39 -7.98 -11.78 1.87
CA LEU A 39 -8.90 -11.08 2.79
C LEU A 39 -8.16 -10.41 3.93
N TYR A 40 -7.17 -11.08 4.53
CA TYR A 40 -6.36 -10.52 5.61
C TYR A 40 -5.65 -9.24 5.15
N LEU A 41 -4.94 -9.32 4.02
CA LEU A 41 -4.22 -8.18 3.45
C LEU A 41 -5.18 -7.08 3.02
N SER A 42 -6.28 -7.41 2.34
CA SER A 42 -7.23 -6.39 1.92
C SER A 42 -7.76 -5.59 3.11
N ARG A 43 -8.19 -6.28 4.18
CA ARG A 43 -8.69 -5.63 5.40
C ARG A 43 -7.62 -4.79 6.07
N LYS A 44 -6.40 -5.32 6.21
CA LYS A 44 -5.27 -4.58 6.78
C LYS A 44 -5.01 -3.27 6.02
N HIS A 45 -5.00 -3.32 4.68
CA HIS A 45 -4.83 -2.14 3.84
C HIS A 45 -6.00 -1.15 3.97
N ASP A 46 -7.24 -1.65 4.01
CA ASP A 46 -8.43 -0.81 4.17
C ASP A 46 -8.46 -0.10 5.52
N GLU A 47 -8.12 -0.80 6.60
CA GLU A 47 -8.04 -0.25 7.95
C GLU A 47 -6.93 0.82 8.05
N LEU A 48 -5.77 0.58 7.44
CA LEU A 48 -4.69 1.57 7.39
C LEU A 48 -5.13 2.86 6.67
N LEU A 49 -5.75 2.71 5.50
CA LEU A 49 -6.22 3.85 4.71
C LEU A 49 -7.36 4.58 5.41
N ALA A 50 -8.35 3.87 5.96
CA ALA A 50 -9.50 4.46 6.63
C ALA A 50 -9.13 5.17 7.94
N THR A 51 -8.09 4.67 8.64
CA THR A 51 -7.58 5.38 9.82
C THR A 51 -6.75 6.58 9.42
N THR A 52 -6.00 6.52 8.31
CA THR A 52 -5.05 7.57 7.93
C THR A 52 -5.68 8.70 7.13
N LEU A 53 -6.46 8.39 6.10
CA LEU A 53 -6.97 9.36 5.13
C LEU A 53 -8.48 9.57 5.30
N GLU A 54 -8.96 10.73 4.85
CA GLU A 54 -10.40 11.00 4.84
C GLU A 54 -11.13 10.03 3.90
N PRO A 55 -12.25 9.42 4.30
CA PRO A 55 -13.05 8.56 3.42
C PRO A 55 -13.45 9.28 2.13
N GLY A 56 -13.29 8.60 0.97
CA GLY A 56 -13.59 9.17 -0.35
C GLY A 56 -12.49 10.08 -0.92
N SER A 57 -11.46 10.41 -0.14
CA SER A 57 -10.30 11.17 -0.60
C SER A 57 -9.21 10.31 -1.28
N TYR A 58 -9.35 8.99 -1.26
CA TYR A 58 -8.41 8.02 -1.82
C TYR A 58 -9.13 6.90 -2.58
N ASN A 59 -8.41 6.18 -3.45
CA ASN A 59 -8.93 5.00 -4.12
C ASN A 59 -7.90 3.85 -4.07
N LYS A 60 -8.17 2.79 -3.30
CA LYS A 60 -7.31 1.59 -3.26
C LYS A 60 -7.57 0.74 -4.49
N THR A 61 -6.58 0.63 -5.36
CA THR A 61 -6.72 -0.08 -6.65
C THR A 61 -6.57 -1.58 -6.48
N LEU A 62 -5.57 -2.03 -5.71
CA LEU A 62 -5.30 -3.46 -5.51
C LEU A 62 -4.47 -3.71 -4.25
N SER A 63 -4.53 -4.93 -3.73
CA SER A 63 -3.61 -5.45 -2.71
C SER A 63 -2.65 -6.43 -3.37
N LEU A 64 -1.35 -6.23 -3.17
CA LEU A 64 -0.32 -7.15 -3.60
C LEU A 64 -0.27 -8.29 -2.57
N VAL A 65 -0.34 -9.54 -3.04
CA VAL A 65 -0.37 -10.71 -2.15
C VAL A 65 1.02 -11.37 -2.04
N ILE A 66 1.89 -11.11 -3.01
CA ILE A 66 3.25 -11.66 -3.08
C ILE A 66 4.18 -10.98 -2.05
N VAL A 67 3.84 -9.74 -1.71
CA VAL A 67 4.49 -8.88 -0.73
C VAL A 67 3.39 -8.20 0.08
N ASP A 68 3.66 -7.83 1.33
CA ASP A 68 2.70 -7.07 2.14
C ASP A 68 2.65 -5.62 1.65
N GLY A 69 1.79 -5.34 0.67
CA GLY A 69 1.70 -4.01 0.06
C GLY A 69 0.44 -3.81 -0.78
N PHE A 70 0.20 -2.58 -1.20
CA PHE A 70 -0.99 -2.20 -1.96
C PHE A 70 -0.73 -1.02 -2.89
N ALA A 71 -1.59 -0.87 -3.90
CA ALA A 71 -1.60 0.30 -4.76
C ALA A 71 -2.79 1.19 -4.43
N VAL A 72 -2.56 2.49 -4.33
CA VAL A 72 -3.58 3.49 -3.99
C VAL A 72 -3.39 4.74 -4.85
N GLN A 73 -4.50 5.33 -5.29
CA GLN A 73 -4.52 6.64 -5.94
C GLN A 73 -4.81 7.73 -4.93
N ILE A 74 -3.84 8.64 -4.76
CA ILE A 74 -3.84 9.75 -3.81
C ILE A 74 -3.00 10.91 -4.36
N THR A 75 -2.98 12.06 -3.68
CA THR A 75 -2.12 13.19 -4.03
C THR A 75 -0.76 13.12 -3.31
N ASP A 76 0.26 13.83 -3.81
CA ASP A 76 1.58 13.93 -3.14
C ASP A 76 1.46 14.37 -1.66
N ASP A 77 0.56 15.31 -1.35
CA ASP A 77 0.31 15.77 0.02
C ASP A 77 -0.23 14.63 0.91
N GLN A 78 -1.13 13.81 0.36
CA GLN A 78 -1.66 12.64 1.06
C GLN A 78 -0.60 11.55 1.24
N VAL A 79 0.35 11.41 0.30
CA VAL A 79 1.50 10.48 0.42
C VAL A 79 2.38 10.89 1.58
N LEU A 80 2.75 12.17 1.67
CA LEU A 80 3.57 12.67 2.77
C LEU A 80 2.86 12.44 4.11
N TYR A 81 1.57 12.73 4.18
CA TYR A 81 0.76 12.49 5.36
C TYR A 81 0.72 11.00 5.73
N LEU A 82 0.52 10.12 4.75
CA LEU A 82 0.55 8.67 4.93
C LEU A 82 1.90 8.21 5.48
N ILE A 83 3.00 8.61 4.87
CA ILE A 83 4.36 8.23 5.31
C ILE A 83 4.59 8.65 6.76
N VAL A 84 4.37 9.94 7.08
CA VAL A 84 4.62 10.48 8.42
C VAL A 84 3.75 9.77 9.47
N ARG A 85 2.49 9.51 9.15
CA ARG A 85 1.54 8.96 10.09
C ARG A 85 1.73 7.45 10.30
N VAL A 86 2.01 6.70 9.23
CA VAL A 86 2.26 5.26 9.27
C VAL A 86 3.57 4.96 10.02
N ILE A 87 4.65 5.71 9.77
CA ILE A 87 5.91 5.55 10.51
C ILE A 87 5.70 5.69 12.02
N ARG A 88 4.85 6.65 12.44
CA ARG A 88 4.54 6.87 13.86
C ARG A 88 3.64 5.80 14.46
N MET A 89 2.72 5.23 13.69
CA MET A 89 1.75 4.25 14.19
C MET A 89 2.31 2.83 14.27
N ILE A 90 3.15 2.42 13.31
CA ILE A 90 3.59 1.02 13.20
C ILE A 90 5.10 0.82 13.29
N ASN A 91 5.90 1.88 13.53
CA ASN A 91 7.37 1.82 13.52
C ASN A 91 7.88 1.07 12.27
N ALA A 92 7.32 1.42 11.11
CA ALA A 92 7.55 0.70 9.86
C ALA A 92 8.35 1.53 8.87
N CYS A 93 9.17 0.85 8.07
CA CYS A 93 9.71 1.41 6.85
C CYS A 93 8.63 1.28 5.77
N VAL A 94 8.13 2.41 5.29
CA VAL A 94 7.15 2.44 4.19
C VAL A 94 7.91 2.87 2.95
N ILE A 95 8.04 1.97 1.98
CA ILE A 95 8.51 2.35 0.66
C ILE A 95 7.27 2.77 -0.12
N VAL A 96 7.24 4.04 -0.52
CA VAL A 96 6.23 4.55 -1.45
C VAL A 96 6.89 4.80 -2.78
N CYS A 97 6.34 4.21 -3.84
CA CYS A 97 6.75 4.47 -5.21
C CYS A 97 5.62 5.12 -5.99
N ARG A 98 5.85 6.32 -6.55
CA ARG A 98 5.03 6.87 -7.62
C ARG A 98 5.22 5.99 -8.87
N GLY A 99 4.15 5.68 -9.59
CA GLY A 99 4.22 4.88 -10.82
C GLY A 99 3.48 5.55 -11.98
N GLU A 100 4.20 5.88 -13.05
CA GLU A 100 3.63 6.23 -14.34
C GLU A 100 3.74 5.02 -15.28
N ILE A 101 2.62 4.55 -15.83
CA ILE A 101 2.63 3.48 -16.84
C ILE A 101 2.80 4.14 -18.21
N SER A 102 4.04 4.48 -18.58
CA SER A 102 4.37 4.95 -19.93
C SER A 102 5.06 3.83 -20.71
N SER A 103 4.39 3.32 -21.76
CA SER A 103 4.92 2.44 -22.81
C SER A 103 6.17 1.58 -22.48
N GLY A 104 6.13 0.81 -21.39
CA GLY A 104 7.18 -0.16 -21.04
C GLY A 104 8.26 0.29 -20.05
N SER A 105 8.19 1.49 -19.46
CA SER A 105 9.03 1.90 -18.33
C SER A 105 8.17 2.19 -17.09
N VAL A 106 8.68 1.83 -15.90
CA VAL A 106 8.08 2.23 -14.62
C VAL A 106 9.11 3.13 -13.95
N ASP A 107 8.89 4.43 -14.00
CA ASP A 107 9.70 5.38 -13.25
C ASP A 107 9.22 5.35 -11.79
N LEU A 108 10.08 4.83 -10.89
CA LEU A 108 9.81 4.69 -9.47
C LEU A 108 10.55 5.78 -8.70
N GLU A 109 9.84 6.80 -8.25
CA GLU A 109 10.39 7.73 -7.25
C GLU A 109 10.21 7.11 -5.86
N VAL A 110 11.33 6.79 -5.20
CA VAL A 110 11.34 6.13 -3.89
C VAL A 110 11.39 7.16 -2.78
N TRP A 111 10.33 7.23 -1.99
CA TRP A 111 10.26 8.07 -0.80
C TRP A 111 10.65 7.26 0.43
N ASN A 112 11.87 7.46 0.94
CA ASN A 112 12.37 6.84 2.17
C ASN A 112 12.62 7.92 3.22
N ASN A 113 12.15 7.71 4.45
CA ASN A 113 12.59 8.48 5.61
C ASN A 113 13.83 7.81 6.21
N MET A 114 15.02 8.35 5.95
CA MET A 114 16.22 8.08 6.77
C MET A 114 16.11 8.75 8.13
#